data_AF-A0A8W8K9G1-F1
#
_entry.id   AF-A0A8W8K9G1-F1
#
_cell.length_a   1.000
_cell.length_b   1.000
_cell.length_c   1.000
_cell.angle_alpha   90.00
_cell.angle_beta   90.00
_cell.angle_gamma   90.00
#
_symmetry.space_group_name_H-M   'P 1'
#
loop_
_entity.id
_entity.type
_entity.pdbx_description
1 polymer ?
#
loop_
_entity_poly.entity_id
_entity_poly.type
_entity_poly.pdbx_seq_one_letter_code
_entity_poly.pdbx_strand_id
1 'polypeptide(L)'
;MRGITASWMVFVIVAFVATFESYGSACVEQKPCVNRCPFRYQHDSNGCNTCKCCPVLRCPFCWRGYIIAKNDNQCLSCHCKWGL
;
A
#
# COMPACT_ATOMS: atom_id res chain seq x y z
N MET A 1 -38.40 25.99 8.46
CA MET A 1 -37.47 24.94 8.93
C MET A 1 -37.69 23.73 8.03
N ARG A 2 -36.79 23.47 7.07
CA ARG A 2 -36.96 22.35 6.11
C ARG A 2 -36.63 21.06 6.85
N GLY A 3 -37.65 20.30 7.21
CA GLY A 3 -37.51 19.07 8.00
C GLY A 3 -36.76 18.00 7.19
N ILE A 4 -35.62 17.58 7.73
CA ILE A 4 -34.84 16.46 7.20
C ILE A 4 -35.64 15.20 7.53
N THR A 5 -36.40 14.68 6.58
CA THR A 5 -37.16 13.43 6.79
C THR A 5 -36.18 12.27 6.89
N ALA A 6 -36.47 11.26 7.72
CA ALA A 6 -35.64 10.07 7.86
C ALA A 6 -35.34 9.40 6.51
N SER A 7 -36.29 9.50 5.57
CA SER A 7 -36.13 9.03 4.19
C SER A 7 -34.99 9.73 3.45
N TRP A 8 -34.80 11.05 3.62
CA TRP A 8 -33.69 11.80 3.02
C TRP A 8 -32.33 11.39 3.58
N MET A 9 -32.24 11.09 4.88
CA MET A 9 -30.99 10.61 5.48
C MET A 9 -30.57 9.24 4.96
N VAL A 10 -31.53 8.33 4.73
CA VAL A 10 -31.25 7.00 4.16
C VAL A 10 -30.67 7.12 2.75
N PHE A 11 -31.20 8.02 1.92
CA PHE A 11 -30.67 8.26 0.57
C PHE A 11 -29.23 8.77 0.58
N VAL A 12 -28.90 9.69 1.49
CA VAL A 12 -27.52 10.21 1.62
C VAL A 12 -26.57 9.11 2.07
N ILE A 13 -26.98 8.27 3.01
CA ILE A 13 -26.16 7.17 3.51
C ILE A 13 -25.92 6.12 2.42
N VAL A 14 -26.96 5.71 1.67
CA VAL A 14 -26.82 4.75 0.56
C VAL A 14 -25.92 5.32 -0.54
N ALA A 15 -26.08 6.61 -0.88
CA ALA A 15 -25.20 7.28 -1.84
C ALA A 15 -23.74 7.34 -1.35
N PHE A 16 -23.52 7.65 -0.06
CA PHE A 16 -22.20 7.62 0.54
C PHE A 16 -21.61 6.20 0.51
N VAL A 17 -22.31 5.18 0.99
CA VAL A 17 -21.82 3.80 1.02
C VAL A 17 -21.45 3.29 -0.38
N ALA A 18 -22.25 3.60 -1.41
CA ALA A 18 -21.95 3.24 -2.80
C ALA A 18 -20.67 3.91 -3.34
N THR A 19 -20.28 5.10 -2.84
CA THR A 19 -19.01 5.73 -3.21
C THR A 19 -17.79 5.13 -2.49
N PHE A 20 -17.99 4.45 -1.36
CA PHE A 20 -16.88 3.86 -0.58
C PHE A 20 -16.45 2.46 -1.07
N GLU A 21 -17.31 1.75 -1.80
CA GLU A 21 -17.01 0.39 -2.24
C GLU A 21 -16.02 0.32 -3.42
N SER A 22 -15.77 1.45 -4.10
CA SER A 22 -14.85 1.52 -5.25
C SER A 22 -13.39 1.79 -4.91
N TYR A 23 -13.01 1.95 -3.63
CA TYR A 23 -11.59 2.09 -3.24
C TYR A 23 -10.86 0.75 -3.06
N GLY A 24 -11.48 -0.37 -3.44
CA GLY A 24 -10.76 -1.63 -3.57
C GLY A 24 -9.76 -1.52 -4.72
N SER A 25 -8.46 -1.47 -4.41
CA SER A 25 -7.37 -1.50 -5.37
C SER A 25 -7.57 -2.62 -6.38
N ALA A 26 -8.10 -2.28 -7.56
CA ALA A 26 -8.27 -3.19 -8.67
C ALA A 26 -6.89 -3.47 -9.28
N CYS A 27 -6.13 -4.32 -8.59
CA CYS A 27 -4.97 -4.93 -9.20
C CYS A 27 -5.46 -5.73 -10.40
N VAL A 28 -4.98 -5.37 -11.59
CA VAL A 28 -5.13 -6.21 -12.78
C VAL A 28 -4.76 -7.61 -12.35
N GLU A 29 -5.69 -8.55 -12.54
CA GLU A 29 -5.57 -9.96 -12.17
C GLU A 29 -4.09 -10.37 -12.23
N GLN A 30 -3.47 -10.53 -11.05
CA GLN A 30 -2.01 -10.63 -10.96
C GLN A 30 -1.60 -11.93 -11.63
N LYS A 31 -1.20 -11.83 -12.90
CA LYS A 31 -0.68 -12.95 -13.66
C LYS A 31 0.42 -13.61 -12.82
N PRO A 32 0.33 -14.92 -12.53
CA PRO A 32 1.32 -15.58 -11.70
C PRO A 32 2.68 -15.40 -12.34
N CYS A 33 3.60 -14.79 -11.61
CA CYS A 33 4.95 -14.55 -12.06
C CYS A 33 5.67 -15.88 -12.24
N VAL A 34 6.43 -16.03 -13.33
CA VAL A 34 7.18 -17.26 -13.64
C VAL A 34 8.21 -17.56 -12.54
N ASN A 35 8.76 -16.52 -11.92
CA ASN A 35 9.78 -16.63 -10.88
C ASN A 35 9.15 -16.37 -9.50
N ARG A 36 9.32 -17.32 -8.57
CA ARG A 36 9.01 -17.09 -7.16
C ARG A 36 10.11 -16.25 -6.53
N CYS A 37 9.74 -15.10 -5.98
CA CYS A 37 10.67 -14.28 -5.21
C CYS A 37 10.86 -14.89 -3.80
N PRO A 38 12.10 -15.10 -3.33
CA PRO A 38 12.35 -15.71 -2.02
C PRO A 38 12.01 -14.80 -0.83
N PHE A 39 11.86 -13.49 -1.04
CA PHE A 39 11.58 -12.51 0.02
C PHE A 39 10.20 -11.86 -0.15
N ARG A 40 10.07 -10.95 -1.12
CA ARG A 40 8.85 -10.21 -1.41
C ARG A 40 8.83 -9.71 -2.85
N TYR A 41 7.63 -9.39 -3.32
CA TYR A 41 7.40 -8.67 -4.57
C TYR A 41 7.38 -7.16 -4.33
N GLN A 42 7.79 -6.40 -5.34
CA GLN A 42 7.63 -4.95 -5.37
C GLN A 42 6.16 -4.59 -5.56
N HIS A 43 5.67 -3.58 -4.86
CA HIS A 43 4.35 -3.02 -5.11
C HIS A 43 4.44 -1.79 -6.01
N ASP A 44 3.46 -1.67 -6.90
CA ASP A 44 3.21 -0.45 -7.68
C ASP A 44 2.42 0.57 -6.86
N SER A 45 2.27 1.80 -7.38
CA SER A 45 1.56 2.91 -6.71
C SER A 45 0.11 2.60 -6.33
N ASN A 46 -0.51 1.60 -6.98
CA ASN A 46 -1.86 1.14 -6.70
C ASN A 46 -1.92 0.10 -5.55
N GLY A 47 -0.77 -0.27 -4.96
CA GLY A 47 -0.65 -1.30 -3.93
C GLY A 47 -0.60 -2.73 -4.46
N CYS A 48 -0.39 -2.91 -5.76
CA CYS A 48 -0.46 -4.21 -6.44
C CYS A 48 0.92 -4.85 -6.59
N ASN A 49 1.02 -6.18 -6.41
CA ASN A 49 2.30 -6.87 -6.58
C ASN A 49 2.67 -6.87 -8.05
N THR A 50 3.89 -6.44 -8.31
CA THR A 50 4.55 -6.57 -9.60
C THR A 50 5.31 -7.89 -9.63
N CYS A 51 5.59 -8.41 -10.82
CA CYS A 51 6.50 -9.56 -10.97
C CYS A 51 7.97 -9.25 -10.74
N LYS A 52 8.30 -8.10 -10.15
CA LYS A 52 9.68 -7.73 -9.78
C LYS A 52 9.93 -8.10 -8.33
N CYS A 53 11.02 -8.80 -8.05
CA CYS A 53 11.42 -9.13 -6.69
C CYS A 53 12.02 -7.91 -5.98
N CYS A 54 11.81 -7.81 -4.67
CA CYS A 54 12.60 -6.93 -3.83
C CYS A 54 14.06 -7.44 -3.75
N PRO A 55 15.05 -6.53 -3.72
CA PRO A 55 16.43 -6.91 -3.48
C PRO A 55 16.61 -7.52 -2.08
N VAL A 56 17.65 -8.33 -1.90
CA VAL A 56 18.04 -8.85 -0.59
C VAL A 56 18.36 -7.66 0.32
N LEU A 57 17.75 -7.62 1.51
CA LEU A 57 18.03 -6.59 2.50
C LEU A 57 19.50 -6.71 2.96
N ARG A 58 20.35 -5.82 2.46
CA ARG A 58 21.74 -5.67 2.90
C ARG A 58 21.92 -4.26 3.44
N CYS A 59 21.96 -4.14 4.77
CA CYS A 59 22.19 -2.85 5.41
C CYS A 59 23.68 -2.53 5.43
N PRO A 60 24.11 -1.35 4.95
CA PRO A 60 25.46 -0.88 5.18
C PRO A 60 25.71 -0.66 6.67
N PHE A 61 26.97 -0.67 7.08
CA PHE A 61 27.35 -0.36 8.45
C PHE A 61 27.03 1.12 8.75
N CYS A 62 26.14 1.35 9.72
CA CYS A 62 25.84 2.67 10.26
C CYS A 62 26.29 2.69 11.73
N TRP A 63 27.19 3.61 12.11
CA TRP A 63 27.76 3.70 13.46
C TRP A 63 26.72 3.94 14.58
N ARG A 64 25.65 4.69 14.28
CA ARG A 64 24.50 4.93 15.19
C ARG A 64 23.37 3.90 15.05
N GLY A 65 23.61 2.84 14.29
CA GLY A 65 22.58 1.88 13.88
C GLY A 65 21.76 2.35 12.68
N TYR A 66 20.83 1.50 12.26
CA TYR A 66 19.94 1.72 11.13
C TYR A 66 18.49 1.43 11.53
N ILE A 67 17.56 2.01 10.79
CA ILE A 67 16.14 1.65 10.83
C ILE A 67 15.77 0.95 9.52
N ILE A 68 14.89 -0.04 9.59
CA ILE A 68 14.35 -0.70 8.40
C ILE A 68 13.02 -0.02 8.06
N ALA A 69 12.95 0.58 6.89
CA ALA A 69 11.75 1.24 6.36
C ALA A 69 11.39 0.69 4.99
N LYS A 70 10.15 0.91 4.53
CA LYS A 70 9.75 0.59 3.16
C LYS A 70 10.15 1.73 2.22
N ASN A 71 10.68 1.39 1.04
CA ASN A 71 10.88 2.34 -0.05
C ASN A 71 9.61 2.50 -0.90
N ASP A 72 9.67 3.30 -1.96
CA ASP A 72 8.55 3.59 -2.87
C ASP A 72 7.94 2.33 -3.49
N ASN A 73 8.74 1.27 -3.67
CA ASN A 73 8.28 -0.01 -4.21
C ASN A 73 7.80 -0.98 -3.10
N GLN A 74 7.58 -0.46 -1.89
CA GLN A 74 7.28 -1.20 -0.66
C GLN A 74 8.27 -2.32 -0.28
N CYS A 75 9.49 -2.25 -0.79
CA CYS A 75 10.59 -3.12 -0.36
C CYS A 75 11.24 -2.59 0.90
N LEU A 76 11.77 -3.51 1.72
CA LEU A 76 12.54 -3.12 2.90
C LEU A 76 13.88 -2.51 2.45
N SER A 77 14.22 -1.37 3.03
CA SER A 77 15.47 -0.64 2.84
C SER A 77 15.97 -0.15 4.19
N CYS A 78 17.30 -0.02 4.32
CA CYS A 78 17.93 0.42 5.56
C CYS A 78 18.28 1.90 5.47
N HIS A 79 17.79 2.69 6.43
CA HIS A 79 18.14 4.09 6.56
C HIS A 79 19.02 4.26 7.79
N CYS A 80 20.21 4.84 7.64
CA CYS A 80 21.05 5.16 8.79
C CYS A 80 20.34 6.18 9.69
N LYS A 81 20.47 6.03 11.00
CA LYS A 81 19.94 6.99 11.97
C LYS A 81 20.85 8.23 11.99
N TRP A 82 20.52 9.24 11.19
CA TRP A 82 21.15 10.57 11.25
C TRP A 82 20.44 11.39 12.34
N GLY A 83 21.14 11.74 13.41
CA GLY A 83 20.58 12.57 14.48
C GLY A 83 20.83 14.05 14.19
N LEU A 84 19.77 14.88 14.32
CA LEU A 84 19.91 16.27 14.75
C LEU A 84 20.52 16.33 16.15
#